data_AF-A0A1Q7WKI5-F1
#
_entry.id   AF-A0A1Q7WKI5-F1
#
_cell.length_a   1.000
_cell.length_b   1.000
_cell.length_c   1.000
_cell.angle_alpha   90.00
_cell.angle_beta   90.00
_cell.angle_gamma   90.00
#
_symmetry.space_group_name_H-M   'P 1'
#
loop_
_entity.id
_entity.type
_entity.pdbx_description
1 polymer ?
#
loop_
_entity_poly.entity_id
_entity_poly.type
_entity_poly.pdbx_seq_one_letter_code
_entity_poly.pdbx_strand_id
1 'polypeptide(L)'
;MTTLMLAIFAAVSLQAPPFSHSVSRVTAAQLPYSWHRGCPVSPARLRRVRLTYWGFDGRAHTGALVANEDAVSDLVDVFSRLYAVRFPIRRLRPIDAYGGEDERSLEADNTAAFNCRYVIGPGPRRWSAHAYGSAIDVNPVENPYLESGRVHPRAGRAYLDRGRVRPGMAVRGGLLVRTFAAVGWQWGGRWTGSPDYQHFSATGG
;
A
#
# COMPACT_ATOMS: atom_id res chain seq x y z
N MET A 1 -4.39 -60.57 19.61
CA MET A 1 -3.09 -59.93 19.36
C MET A 1 -3.35 -58.76 18.43
N THR A 2 -3.46 -57.55 18.98
CA THR A 2 -3.94 -56.37 18.27
C THR A 2 -2.75 -55.45 18.04
N THR A 3 -2.23 -55.40 16.82
CA THR A 3 -1.13 -54.48 16.47
C THR A 3 -1.74 -53.19 15.96
N LEU A 4 -1.68 -52.15 16.79
CA LEU A 4 -2.09 -50.79 16.42
C LEU A 4 -0.93 -50.14 15.64
N MET A 5 -1.08 -49.96 14.33
CA MET A 5 -0.16 -49.13 13.54
C MET A 5 -0.45 -47.66 13.86
N LEU A 6 0.48 -47.01 14.55
CA LEU A 6 0.50 -45.57 14.72
C LEU A 6 1.04 -44.94 13.43
N ALA A 7 0.15 -44.36 12.61
CA ALA A 7 0.57 -43.56 11.46
C ALA A 7 1.03 -42.18 11.95
N ILE A 8 2.34 -41.95 11.94
CA ILE A 8 2.94 -40.63 12.19
C ILE A 8 2.72 -39.79 10.93
N PHE A 9 1.71 -38.93 10.92
CA PHE A 9 1.61 -37.86 9.92
C PHE A 9 2.65 -36.79 10.26
N ALA A 10 3.79 -36.83 9.57
CA ALA A 10 4.71 -35.70 9.57
C ALA A 10 4.01 -34.53 8.85
N ALA A 11 3.55 -33.53 9.61
CA ALA A 11 3.08 -32.28 9.06
C ALA A 11 4.30 -31.58 8.44
N VAL A 12 4.44 -31.69 7.12
CA VAL A 12 5.39 -30.86 6.37
C VAL A 12 4.90 -29.42 6.50
N SER A 13 5.56 -28.64 7.36
CA SER A 13 5.37 -27.19 7.38
C SER A 13 5.84 -26.66 6.02
N LEU A 14 4.90 -26.35 5.13
CA LEU A 14 5.20 -25.61 3.91
C LEU A 14 5.72 -24.24 4.34
N GLN A 15 7.05 -24.10 4.33
CA GLN A 15 7.70 -22.82 4.53
C GLN A 15 7.10 -21.81 3.54
N ALA A 16 6.74 -20.64 4.05
CA ALA A 16 6.23 -19.56 3.20
C ALA A 16 7.18 -19.32 2.02
N PRO A 17 6.67 -19.06 0.80
CA PRO A 17 7.53 -18.77 -0.33
C PRO A 17 8.42 -17.56 -0.02
N PRO A 18 9.63 -17.47 -0.60
CA PRO A 18 10.49 -16.32 -0.39
C PRO A 18 9.83 -15.04 -0.95
N PHE A 19 10.24 -13.89 -0.42
CA PHE A 19 9.90 -12.60 -1.05
C PHE A 19 10.49 -12.58 -2.46
N SER A 20 9.67 -12.24 -3.44
CA SER A 20 10.08 -12.08 -4.83
C SER A 20 9.51 -10.78 -5.39
N HIS A 21 10.23 -10.18 -6.32
CA HIS A 21 9.75 -9.01 -7.06
C HIS A 21 10.26 -9.00 -8.50
N SER A 22 9.55 -8.28 -9.36
CA SER A 22 10.00 -7.93 -10.70
C SER A 22 9.54 -6.53 -11.07
N VAL A 23 10.34 -5.87 -11.90
CA VAL A 23 10.12 -4.48 -12.31
C VAL A 23 10.04 -4.42 -13.82
N SER A 24 8.99 -3.80 -14.36
CA SER A 24 8.85 -3.60 -15.80
C SER A 24 8.42 -2.17 -16.13
N ARG A 25 8.73 -1.73 -17.35
CA ARG A 25 8.22 -0.47 -17.89
C ARG A 25 6.70 -0.55 -18.08
N VAL A 26 6.05 0.61 -18.05
CA VAL A 26 4.63 0.76 -18.38
C VAL A 26 4.44 1.72 -19.55
N THR A 27 3.34 1.56 -20.27
CA THR A 27 2.91 2.45 -21.34
C THR A 27 1.62 3.17 -20.95
N ALA A 28 1.30 4.28 -21.62
CA ALA A 28 0.03 4.98 -21.42
C ALA A 28 -1.19 4.06 -21.64
N ALA A 29 -1.12 3.16 -22.62
CA ALA A 29 -2.20 2.22 -22.92
C ALA A 29 -2.46 1.20 -21.78
N GLN A 30 -1.48 0.98 -20.90
CA GLN A 30 -1.61 0.13 -19.71
C GLN A 30 -2.08 0.90 -18.47
N LEU A 31 -2.18 2.23 -18.57
CA LEU A 31 -2.64 3.14 -17.52
C LEU A 31 -3.82 4.02 -18.02
N PRO A 32 -4.83 3.45 -18.68
CA PRO A 32 -5.86 4.24 -19.37
C PRO A 32 -6.71 5.11 -18.44
N TYR A 33 -6.72 4.82 -17.13
CA TYR A 33 -7.54 5.52 -16.15
C TYR A 33 -6.71 6.29 -15.12
N SER A 34 -5.52 5.81 -14.76
CA SER A 34 -4.68 6.48 -13.75
C SER A 34 -3.68 7.48 -14.34
N TRP A 35 -3.56 7.56 -15.67
CA TRP A 35 -2.67 8.49 -16.37
C TRP A 35 -3.36 9.16 -17.57
N HIS A 36 -3.03 10.43 -17.81
CA HIS A 36 -3.48 11.19 -18.98
C HIS A 36 -2.43 12.22 -19.42
N ARG A 37 -2.62 12.80 -20.62
CA ARG A 37 -1.80 13.95 -21.07
C ARG A 37 -1.96 15.11 -20.09
N GLY A 38 -0.85 15.69 -19.63
CA GLY A 38 -0.83 16.74 -18.62
C GLY A 38 -0.38 16.26 -17.24
N CYS A 39 -0.31 14.95 -17.01
CA CYS A 39 0.32 14.40 -15.81
C CYS A 39 1.77 14.86 -15.66
N PRO A 40 2.23 15.11 -14.42
CA PRO A 40 3.57 15.65 -14.19
C PRO A 40 4.69 14.64 -14.48
N VAL A 41 4.34 13.34 -14.59
CA VAL A 41 5.27 12.25 -14.88
C VAL A 41 4.77 11.46 -16.08
N SER A 42 5.66 11.19 -17.03
CA SER A 42 5.35 10.38 -18.20
C SER A 42 5.41 8.87 -17.87
N PRO A 43 4.70 8.00 -18.62
CA PRO A 43 4.73 6.56 -18.36
C PRO A 43 6.14 5.95 -18.47
N ALA A 44 7.03 6.57 -19.25
CA ALA A 44 8.43 6.13 -19.36
C ALA A 44 9.23 6.24 -18.05
N ARG A 45 8.82 7.15 -17.15
CA ARG A 45 9.39 7.32 -15.80
C ARG A 45 8.65 6.50 -14.74
N LEU A 46 7.61 5.77 -15.11
CA LEU A 46 6.86 4.88 -14.22
C LEU A 46 7.31 3.43 -14.41
N ARG A 47 7.15 2.63 -13.36
CA ARG A 47 7.40 1.19 -13.35
C ARG A 47 6.23 0.45 -12.74
N ARG A 48 5.93 -0.71 -13.30
CA ARG A 48 5.12 -1.72 -12.64
C ARG A 48 6.04 -2.58 -11.78
N VAL A 49 5.81 -2.56 -10.47
CA VAL A 49 6.53 -3.37 -9.50
C VAL A 49 5.59 -4.49 -9.10
N ARG A 50 5.85 -5.71 -9.56
CA ARG A 50 5.17 -6.91 -9.07
C ARG A 50 5.96 -7.44 -7.89
N LEU A 51 5.32 -7.72 -6.76
CA LEU A 51 6.00 -8.21 -5.57
C LEU A 51 5.12 -9.12 -4.73
N THR A 52 5.77 -9.96 -3.92
CA THR A 52 5.12 -10.81 -2.92
C THR A 52 4.76 -10.00 -1.67
N TYR A 53 3.58 -10.20 -1.12
CA TYR A 53 3.14 -9.59 0.15
C TYR A 53 2.46 -10.62 1.04
N TRP A 54 2.40 -10.35 2.35
CA TRP A 54 1.70 -11.21 3.30
C TRP A 54 0.26 -10.75 3.45
N GLY A 55 -0.71 -11.64 3.22
CA GLY A 55 -2.13 -11.33 3.28
C GLY A 55 -2.70 -11.37 4.70
N PHE A 56 -3.84 -10.72 4.89
CA PHE A 56 -4.63 -10.86 6.13
C PHE A 56 -5.17 -12.28 6.35
N ASP A 57 -5.18 -13.13 5.32
CA ASP A 57 -5.54 -14.55 5.40
C ASP A 57 -4.38 -15.44 5.89
N GLY A 58 -3.23 -14.85 6.26
CA GLY A 58 -2.07 -15.58 6.73
C GLY A 58 -1.32 -16.33 5.63
N ARG A 59 -1.46 -15.91 4.36
CA ARG A 59 -0.78 -16.52 3.22
C ARG A 59 0.02 -15.49 2.42
N ALA A 60 1.01 -15.97 1.69
CA ALA A 60 1.73 -15.15 0.72
C ALA A 60 0.89 -14.94 -0.55
N HIS A 61 0.87 -13.70 -1.04
CA HIS A 61 0.20 -13.30 -2.28
C HIS A 61 1.16 -12.57 -3.18
N THR A 62 0.81 -12.40 -4.45
CA THR A 62 1.53 -11.50 -5.37
C THR A 62 0.60 -10.41 -5.84
N GLY A 63 1.07 -9.17 -5.75
CA GLY A 63 0.35 -7.99 -6.21
C GLY A 63 1.21 -7.11 -7.11
N ALA A 64 0.69 -5.93 -7.44
CA ALA A 64 1.44 -4.97 -8.23
C ALA A 64 1.17 -3.52 -7.80
N LEU A 65 2.23 -2.72 -7.84
CA LEU A 65 2.20 -1.27 -7.75
C LEU A 65 2.58 -0.67 -9.12
N VAL A 66 2.14 0.56 -9.35
CA VAL A 66 2.75 1.46 -10.33
C VAL A 66 3.33 2.61 -9.54
N ALA A 67 4.60 2.94 -9.77
CA ALA A 67 5.32 3.98 -9.05
C ALA A 67 6.36 4.65 -9.95
N ASN A 68 6.90 5.79 -9.53
CA ASN A 68 8.05 6.40 -10.17
C ASN A 68 9.24 5.44 -10.11
N GLU A 69 10.07 5.40 -11.16
CA GLU A 69 11.29 4.59 -11.17
C GLU A 69 12.23 4.91 -9.99
N ASP A 70 12.27 6.17 -9.55
CA ASP A 70 13.09 6.62 -8.42
C ASP A 70 12.55 6.11 -7.07
N ALA A 71 11.28 5.73 -6.99
CA ALA A 71 10.64 5.18 -5.78
C ALA A 71 10.72 3.63 -5.71
N VAL A 72 11.19 2.97 -6.76
CA VAL A 72 11.12 1.50 -6.87
C VAL A 72 11.99 0.81 -5.82
N SER A 73 13.23 1.24 -5.62
CA SER A 73 14.14 0.63 -4.65
C SER A 73 13.58 0.71 -3.23
N ASP A 74 13.04 1.87 -2.86
CA ASP A 74 12.46 2.12 -1.54
C ASP A 74 11.26 1.22 -1.30
N LEU A 75 10.35 1.15 -2.28
CA LEU A 75 9.17 0.29 -2.19
C LEU A 75 9.55 -1.19 -2.10
N VAL A 76 10.53 -1.66 -2.88
CA VAL A 76 10.99 -3.05 -2.78
C VAL A 76 11.58 -3.34 -1.40
N ASP A 77 12.42 -2.44 -0.86
CA ASP A 77 13.01 -2.59 0.49
C ASP A 77 11.91 -2.62 1.56
N VAL A 78 10.99 -1.65 1.54
CA VAL A 78 9.85 -1.59 2.47
C VAL A 78 9.05 -2.89 2.43
N PHE A 79 8.60 -3.32 1.25
CA PHE A 79 7.76 -4.52 1.15
C PHE A 79 8.53 -5.80 1.51
N SER A 80 9.83 -5.87 1.25
CA SER A 80 10.66 -7.02 1.68
C SER A 80 10.71 -7.15 3.21
N ARG A 81 10.90 -6.02 3.92
CA ARG A 81 10.93 -5.97 5.38
C ARG A 81 9.56 -6.28 6.00
N LEU A 82 8.50 -5.73 5.42
CA LEU A 82 7.12 -6.04 5.82
C LEU A 82 6.78 -7.52 5.61
N TYR A 83 7.22 -8.11 4.50
CA TYR A 83 7.01 -9.53 4.21
C TYR A 83 7.75 -10.44 5.20
N ALA A 84 9.01 -10.12 5.52
CA ALA A 84 9.84 -10.91 6.44
C ALA A 84 9.20 -11.07 7.83
N VAL A 85 8.48 -10.05 8.28
CA VAL A 85 7.77 -10.04 9.58
C VAL A 85 6.27 -10.29 9.43
N ARG A 86 5.82 -10.71 8.24
CA ARG A 86 4.42 -11.08 7.96
C ARG A 86 3.42 -9.97 8.28
N PHE A 87 3.80 -8.71 8.05
CA PHE A 87 2.90 -7.58 8.18
C PHE A 87 1.77 -7.72 7.16
N PRO A 88 0.48 -7.73 7.58
CA PRO A 88 -0.60 -8.04 6.67
C PRO A 88 -0.95 -6.84 5.79
N ILE A 89 -1.04 -7.09 4.49
CA ILE A 89 -1.54 -6.18 3.47
C ILE A 89 -2.81 -6.80 2.90
N ARG A 90 -3.91 -6.03 2.81
CA ARG A 90 -5.19 -6.56 2.36
C ARG A 90 -5.16 -6.87 0.87
N ARG A 91 -4.68 -5.92 0.09
CA ARG A 91 -4.70 -5.98 -1.37
C ARG A 91 -3.66 -5.02 -1.92
N LEU A 92 -3.09 -5.38 -3.07
CA LEU A 92 -2.03 -4.62 -3.73
C LEU A 92 -2.26 -4.62 -5.24
N ARG A 93 -3.05 -3.67 -5.74
CA ARG A 93 -3.39 -3.52 -7.16
C ARG A 93 -3.20 -2.05 -7.61
N PRO A 94 -2.77 -1.79 -8.85
CA PRO A 94 -2.74 -0.44 -9.39
C PRO A 94 -4.15 0.17 -9.44
N ILE A 95 -4.23 1.50 -9.31
CA ILE A 95 -5.51 2.23 -9.31
C ILE A 95 -6.29 2.05 -10.64
N ASP A 96 -5.64 1.75 -11.76
CA ASP A 96 -6.34 1.37 -13.00
C ASP A 96 -7.33 0.22 -12.85
N ALA A 97 -7.09 -0.72 -11.91
CA ALA A 97 -8.02 -1.80 -11.63
C ALA A 97 -9.36 -1.32 -11.05
N TYR A 98 -9.43 -0.06 -10.64
CA TYR A 98 -10.59 0.63 -10.08
C TYR A 98 -11.09 1.76 -10.98
N GLY A 99 -10.61 1.83 -12.23
CA GLY A 99 -11.01 2.86 -13.18
C GLY A 99 -10.48 4.26 -12.86
N GLY A 100 -9.34 4.37 -12.17
CA GLY A 100 -8.80 5.69 -11.81
C GLY A 100 -9.44 6.30 -10.55
N GLU A 101 -10.48 5.67 -10.02
CA GLU A 101 -11.31 6.19 -8.94
C GLU A 101 -10.73 5.82 -7.57
N ASP A 102 -10.18 6.81 -6.85
CA ASP A 102 -9.58 6.60 -5.53
C ASP A 102 -10.58 6.02 -4.52
N GLU A 103 -11.79 6.57 -4.41
CA GLU A 103 -12.76 6.10 -3.41
C GLU A 103 -13.08 4.61 -3.59
N ARG A 104 -13.22 4.12 -4.84
CA ARG A 104 -13.40 2.68 -5.11
C ARG A 104 -12.21 1.85 -4.64
N SER A 105 -10.98 2.36 -4.82
CA SER A 105 -9.76 1.70 -4.32
C SER A 105 -9.71 1.70 -2.79
N LEU A 106 -10.05 2.82 -2.15
CA LEU A 106 -10.10 2.98 -0.70
C LEU A 106 -11.14 2.05 -0.07
N GLU A 107 -12.37 2.04 -0.57
CA GLU A 107 -13.46 1.15 -0.12
C GLU A 107 -13.09 -0.33 -0.28
N ALA A 108 -12.28 -0.64 -1.29
CA ALA A 108 -11.74 -1.95 -1.55
C ALA A 108 -10.51 -2.30 -0.67
N ASP A 109 -10.12 -1.41 0.26
CA ASP A 109 -8.96 -1.56 1.14
C ASP A 109 -7.67 -1.89 0.37
N ASN A 110 -7.49 -1.21 -0.76
CA ASN A 110 -6.40 -1.48 -1.68
C ASN A 110 -5.20 -0.59 -1.39
N THR A 111 -4.03 -1.22 -1.23
CA THR A 111 -2.75 -0.52 -1.14
C THR A 111 -2.29 -0.14 -2.55
N ALA A 112 -2.04 1.15 -2.79
CA ALA A 112 -1.70 1.66 -4.12
C ALA A 112 -0.83 2.93 -4.08
N ALA A 113 -0.04 3.14 -5.15
CA ALA A 113 1.00 4.17 -5.19
C ALA A 113 0.76 5.29 -6.21
N PHE A 114 0.48 4.95 -7.47
CA PHE A 114 0.31 5.96 -8.53
C PHE A 114 -1.17 6.18 -8.88
N ASN A 115 -1.57 7.45 -8.86
CA ASN A 115 -2.77 7.97 -9.51
C ASN A 115 -2.54 9.44 -9.89
N CYS A 116 -2.62 9.75 -11.18
CA CYS A 116 -2.42 11.11 -11.65
C CYS A 116 -3.65 11.98 -11.39
N ARG A 117 -3.62 12.66 -10.24
CA ARG A 117 -4.67 13.59 -9.83
C ARG A 117 -4.12 14.77 -9.05
N TYR A 118 -4.93 15.80 -8.92
CA TYR A 118 -4.68 16.88 -7.98
C TYR A 118 -4.92 16.42 -6.53
N VAL A 119 -4.38 17.15 -5.57
CA VAL A 119 -4.77 17.01 -4.16
C VAL A 119 -6.25 17.32 -4.03
N ILE A 120 -6.97 16.48 -3.28
CA ILE A 120 -8.35 16.74 -2.87
C ILE A 120 -8.26 17.49 -1.54
N GLY A 121 -8.81 18.70 -1.49
CA GLY A 121 -8.76 19.54 -0.29
C GLY A 121 -8.69 21.04 -0.60
N PRO A 122 -8.69 21.90 0.44
CA PRO A 122 -8.64 23.34 0.27
C PRO A 122 -7.26 23.83 -0.22
N GLY A 123 -7.25 24.95 -0.94
CA GLY A 123 -6.05 25.65 -1.39
C GLY A 123 -5.83 25.62 -2.90
N PRO A 124 -4.66 26.11 -3.37
CA PRO A 124 -4.37 26.17 -4.79
C PRO A 124 -4.24 24.78 -5.39
N ARG A 125 -4.64 24.65 -6.65
CA ARG A 125 -4.55 23.40 -7.41
C ARG A 125 -3.09 22.96 -7.50
N ARG A 126 -2.79 21.82 -6.88
CA ARG A 126 -1.46 21.20 -6.83
C ARG A 126 -1.55 19.71 -7.10
N TRP A 127 -0.56 19.17 -7.80
CA TRP A 127 -0.48 17.73 -8.03
C TRP A 127 -0.30 16.99 -6.70
N SER A 128 -0.98 15.85 -6.56
CA SER A 128 -0.77 14.94 -5.45
C SER A 128 0.61 14.28 -5.55
N ALA A 129 1.21 13.91 -4.42
CA ALA A 129 2.41 13.05 -4.41
C ALA A 129 2.18 11.72 -5.16
N HIS A 130 0.93 11.22 -5.19
CA HIS A 130 0.56 10.06 -6.02
C HIS A 130 0.70 10.32 -7.52
N ALA A 131 0.50 11.56 -7.99
CA ALA A 131 0.62 11.91 -9.40
C ALA A 131 2.08 11.89 -9.89
N TYR A 132 3.03 12.00 -8.96
CA TYR A 132 4.45 11.82 -9.24
C TYR A 132 4.92 10.37 -9.11
N GLY A 133 4.07 9.47 -8.60
CA GLY A 133 4.43 8.08 -8.29
C GLY A 133 5.36 7.94 -7.09
N SER A 134 5.37 8.93 -6.19
CA SER A 134 6.26 9.04 -5.01
C SER A 134 5.49 8.98 -3.68
N ALA A 135 4.32 8.34 -3.69
CA ALA A 135 3.49 8.12 -2.53
C ALA A 135 2.85 6.73 -2.58
N ILE A 136 2.33 6.27 -1.44
CA ILE A 136 1.57 5.04 -1.31
C ILE A 136 0.58 5.15 -0.15
N ASP A 137 -0.65 4.69 -0.40
CA ASP A 137 -1.67 4.49 0.62
C ASP A 137 -1.68 3.02 1.01
N VAL A 138 -1.60 2.70 2.30
CA VAL A 138 -1.48 1.33 2.82
C VAL A 138 -2.65 0.95 3.70
N ASN A 139 -3.34 -0.14 3.33
CA ASN A 139 -4.54 -0.67 4.02
C ASN A 139 -5.52 0.44 4.46
N PRO A 140 -6.15 1.16 3.51
CA PRO A 140 -7.02 2.30 3.79
C PRO A 140 -8.07 2.08 4.89
N VAL A 141 -8.64 0.88 5.02
CA VAL A 141 -9.62 0.59 6.08
C VAL A 141 -8.97 0.57 7.45
N GLU A 142 -7.79 -0.05 7.59
CA GLU A 142 -7.04 -0.03 8.85
C GLU A 142 -6.44 1.35 9.16
N ASN A 143 -6.20 2.15 8.12
CA ASN A 143 -5.47 3.41 8.17
C ASN A 143 -6.24 4.54 7.47
N PRO A 144 -7.42 4.93 7.99
CA PRO A 144 -8.27 5.87 7.27
C PRO A 144 -7.66 7.27 7.18
N TYR A 145 -8.02 7.99 6.13
CA TYR A 145 -7.86 9.43 6.05
C TYR A 145 -9.01 10.15 6.77
N LEU A 146 -8.67 11.08 7.66
CA LEU A 146 -9.63 11.93 8.36
C LEU A 146 -9.68 13.31 7.72
N GLU A 147 -10.66 13.54 6.85
CA GLU A 147 -10.81 14.81 6.12
C GLU A 147 -12.07 15.54 6.57
N SER A 148 -11.93 16.73 7.17
CA SER A 148 -13.08 17.61 7.49
C SER A 148 -14.23 16.90 8.23
N GLY A 149 -13.90 16.02 9.19
CA GLY A 149 -14.88 15.24 9.95
C GLY A 149 -15.41 13.98 9.25
N ARG A 150 -14.99 13.72 8.01
CA ARG A 150 -15.24 12.48 7.28
C ARG A 150 -14.10 11.48 7.47
N VAL A 151 -14.42 10.22 7.22
CA VAL A 151 -13.49 9.08 7.34
C VAL A 151 -13.49 8.35 6.02
N HIS A 152 -12.34 8.29 5.38
CA HIS A 152 -12.14 7.68 4.06
C HIS A 152 -11.21 6.47 4.18
N PRO A 153 -11.66 5.26 3.84
CA PRO A 153 -13.05 4.88 3.53
C PRO A 153 -13.92 4.83 4.79
N ARG A 154 -15.25 4.83 4.62
CA ARG A 154 -16.22 4.79 5.74
C ARG A 154 -15.98 3.63 6.72
N ALA A 155 -15.57 2.47 6.22
CA ALA A 155 -15.28 1.29 7.03
C ALA A 155 -14.13 1.51 8.02
N GLY A 156 -13.23 2.47 7.75
CA GLY A 156 -12.14 2.83 8.64
C GLY A 156 -12.56 3.47 9.96
N ARG A 157 -13.85 3.82 10.14
CA ARG A 157 -14.40 4.25 11.44
C ARG A 157 -14.11 3.25 12.56
N ALA A 158 -14.02 1.96 12.23
CA ALA A 158 -13.68 0.90 13.18
C ALA A 158 -12.22 0.93 13.69
N TYR A 159 -11.38 1.84 13.15
CA TYR A 159 -9.95 1.95 13.44
C TYR A 159 -9.55 3.36 13.92
N LEU A 160 -10.52 4.19 14.35
CA LEU A 160 -10.24 5.54 14.86
C LEU A 160 -9.59 5.53 16.24
N ASP A 161 -9.92 4.56 17.09
CA ASP A 161 -9.18 4.34 18.33
C ASP A 161 -7.79 3.78 18.01
N ARG A 162 -6.82 4.69 17.89
CA ARG A 162 -5.42 4.34 17.60
C ARG A 162 -4.70 3.71 18.79
N GLY A 163 -5.30 3.69 19.99
CA GLY A 163 -4.79 2.96 21.16
C GLY A 163 -5.07 1.46 21.08
N ARG A 164 -6.16 1.07 20.41
CA ARG A 164 -6.50 -0.34 20.12
C ARG A 164 -5.80 -0.82 18.85
N VAL A 165 -4.50 -1.08 18.95
CA VAL A 165 -3.69 -1.53 17.81
C VAL A 165 -4.15 -2.91 17.32
N ARG A 166 -4.38 -3.01 16.01
CA ARG A 166 -4.81 -4.22 15.28
C ARG A 166 -3.85 -4.46 14.11
N PRO A 167 -3.79 -5.70 13.57
CA PRO A 167 -2.92 -6.01 12.43
C PRO A 167 -3.19 -5.08 11.23
N GLY A 168 -2.12 -4.67 10.54
CA GLY A 168 -2.20 -3.82 9.34
C GLY A 168 -2.25 -2.31 9.61
N MET A 169 -2.31 -1.88 10.88
CA MET A 169 -2.34 -0.46 11.25
C MET A 169 -0.94 0.20 11.19
N ALA A 170 -0.89 1.40 10.61
CA ALA A 170 0.15 2.40 10.77
C ALA A 170 -0.03 3.12 12.11
N VAL A 171 0.90 2.92 13.04
CA VAL A 171 0.90 3.59 14.35
C VAL A 171 2.23 4.27 14.58
N ARG A 172 2.24 5.37 15.34
CA ARG A 172 3.47 6.12 15.66
C ARG A 172 4.47 5.16 16.31
N GLY A 173 5.70 5.16 15.77
CA GLY A 173 6.76 4.26 16.23
C GLY A 173 6.54 2.79 15.90
N GLY A 174 5.45 2.41 15.23
CA GLY A 174 5.17 1.03 14.80
C GLY A 174 5.96 0.62 13.57
N LEU A 175 5.99 -0.69 13.28
CA LEU A 175 6.79 -1.27 12.20
C LEU A 175 6.56 -0.60 10.84
N LEU A 176 5.31 -0.45 10.41
CA LEU A 176 4.99 0.13 9.10
C LEU A 176 5.58 1.54 8.94
N VAL A 177 5.35 2.39 9.95
CA VAL A 177 5.85 3.77 9.97
C VAL A 177 7.38 3.81 10.01
N ARG A 178 8.02 2.98 10.84
CA ARG A 178 9.49 2.91 10.90
C ARG A 178 10.12 2.40 9.60
N THR A 179 9.45 1.50 8.90
CA THR A 179 9.96 0.91 7.66
C THR A 179 9.98 1.95 6.54
N PHE A 180 8.91 2.74 6.39
CA PHE A 180 8.91 3.89 5.48
C PHE A 180 9.89 4.99 5.90
N ALA A 181 9.98 5.29 7.20
CA ALA A 181 10.94 6.28 7.70
C ALA A 181 12.39 5.89 7.41
N ALA A 182 12.72 4.59 7.41
CA ALA A 182 14.06 4.10 7.13
C ALA A 182 14.52 4.32 5.68
N VAL A 183 13.58 4.52 4.75
CA VAL A 183 13.85 4.91 3.35
C VAL A 183 13.61 6.42 3.13
N GLY A 184 13.48 7.20 4.21
CA GLY A 184 13.31 8.65 4.15
C GLY A 184 11.88 9.14 3.87
N TRP A 185 10.89 8.24 3.78
CA TRP A 185 9.51 8.62 3.52
C TRP A 185 8.83 9.11 4.80
N GLN A 186 7.96 10.10 4.65
CA GLN A 186 7.20 10.68 5.74
C GLN A 186 5.77 10.13 5.75
N TRP A 187 5.16 10.11 6.93
CA TRP A 187 3.83 9.56 7.16
C TRP A 187 2.78 10.66 7.31
N GLY A 188 1.64 10.55 6.60
CA GLY A 188 0.52 11.49 6.65
C GLY A 188 -0.23 11.51 7.98
N GLY A 189 -0.13 10.44 8.78
CA GLY A 189 -0.71 10.36 10.12
C GLY A 189 -0.11 11.37 11.12
N ARG A 190 0.95 12.09 10.73
CA ARG A 190 1.55 13.19 11.50
C ARG A 190 0.84 14.53 11.30
N TRP A 191 0.00 14.68 10.28
CA TRP A 191 -0.64 15.96 9.96
C TRP A 191 -1.65 16.34 11.03
N THR A 192 -1.53 17.57 11.54
CA THR A 192 -2.45 18.12 12.55
C THR A 192 -3.80 18.45 11.92
N GLY A 193 -4.90 18.07 12.56
CA GLY A 193 -6.27 18.41 12.16
C GLY A 193 -6.89 17.54 11.07
N SER A 194 -6.07 17.00 10.15
CA SER A 194 -6.52 16.14 9.04
C SER A 194 -5.53 14.98 8.82
N PRO A 195 -5.35 14.08 9.80
CA PRO A 195 -4.38 13.00 9.70
C PRO A 195 -4.78 12.02 8.60
N ASP A 196 -3.82 11.68 7.75
CA ASP A 196 -3.95 10.68 6.70
C ASP A 196 -3.13 9.44 7.05
N TYR A 197 -3.74 8.49 7.74
CA TYR A 197 -3.00 7.36 8.31
C TYR A 197 -2.48 6.38 7.25
N GLN A 198 -3.11 6.31 6.08
CA GLN A 198 -2.72 5.43 4.98
C GLN A 198 -1.52 5.98 4.21
N HIS A 199 -1.37 7.31 4.14
CA HIS A 199 -0.46 7.98 3.24
C HIS A 199 0.99 7.96 3.71
N PHE A 200 1.88 7.50 2.84
CA PHE A 200 3.34 7.63 2.96
C PHE A 200 3.90 8.24 1.69
N SER A 201 4.85 9.17 1.80
CA SER A 201 5.44 9.79 0.61
C SER A 201 6.87 10.27 0.85
N ALA A 202 7.67 10.28 -0.22
CA ALA A 202 9.02 10.82 -0.22
C ALA A 202 9.05 12.36 -0.01
N THR A 203 7.99 13.05 -0.43
CA THR A 203 7.92 14.53 -0.41
C THR A 203 7.27 15.09 0.85
N GLY A 204 6.60 14.27 1.67
CA GLY A 204 5.96 14.73 2.90
C GLY A 204 4.45 14.98 2.85
N GLY A 205 3.85 14.92 1.66
CA GLY A 205 2.48 15.38 1.40
C GLY A 205 2.46 16.62 0.53
#